data_AF-A0A1B1Z3B8-F1
#
_entry.id   AF-A0A1B1Z3B8-F1
#
_cell.length_a   1.000
_cell.length_b   1.000
_cell.length_c   1.000
_cell.angle_alpha   90.00
_cell.angle_beta   90.00
_cell.angle_gamma   90.00
#
_symmetry.space_group_name_H-M   'P 1'
#
loop_
_entity.id
_entity.type
_entity.pdbx_description
1 polymer ?
#
loop_
_entity_poly.entity_id
_entity_poly.type
_entity_poly.pdbx_seq_one_letter_code
_entity_poly.pdbx_strand_id
1 'polypeptide(L)'
;MIVGVCSHPEKRNQGLATQCMEALCHDVLSEGKALCLFYDNPKAGSIYKRLGFKDIGMWSMNFPVHMTVPENSSTEETLIK
;
A
#
# COMPACT_ATOMS: atom_id res chain seq x y z
N MET A 1 -4.19 -9.76 -2.24
CA MET A 1 -4.00 -8.32 -2.49
C MET A 1 -2.53 -8.09 -2.80
N ILE A 2 -2.22 -7.41 -3.91
CA ILE A 2 -0.86 -7.07 -4.31
C ILE A 2 -0.50 -5.72 -3.68
N VAL A 3 0.66 -5.66 -3.05
CA VAL A 3 1.24 -4.45 -2.47
C VAL A 3 2.70 -4.34 -2.89
N GLY A 4 3.19 -3.11 -3.09
CA GLY A 4 4.62 -2.86 -3.27
C GLY A 4 5.23 -3.35 -4.59
N VAL A 5 4.60 -3.09 -5.74
CA VAL A 5 5.22 -3.35 -7.05
C VAL A 5 6.27 -2.28 -7.33
N CYS A 6 7.53 -2.67 -7.48
CA CYS A 6 8.61 -1.73 -7.72
C CYS A 6 9.61 -2.24 -8.76
N SER A 7 10.33 -1.30 -9.36
CA SER A 7 11.51 -1.57 -10.17
C SER A 7 12.56 -0.53 -9.83
N HIS A 8 13.82 -0.96 -9.76
CA HIS A 8 14.95 -0.07 -9.56
C HIS A 8 14.89 1.10 -10.57
N PRO A 9 15.14 2.36 -10.17
CA PRO A 9 15.00 3.52 -11.05
C PRO A 9 15.67 3.37 -12.42
N GLU A 10 16.89 2.83 -12.44
CA GLU A 10 17.70 2.60 -13.65
C GLU A 10 17.20 1.44 -14.52
N LYS A 11 16.28 0.63 -14.02
CA LYS A 11 15.71 -0.55 -14.71
C LYS A 11 14.25 -0.33 -15.13
N ARG A 12 13.72 0.89 -14.98
CA ARG A 12 12.36 1.25 -15.40
C ARG A 12 12.25 1.32 -16.93
N ASN A 13 11.03 1.28 -17.44
CA ASN A 13 10.71 1.35 -18.88
C ASN A 13 11.25 0.18 -19.74
N GLN A 14 11.67 -0.92 -19.11
CA GLN A 14 12.14 -2.14 -19.78
C GLN A 14 11.10 -3.28 -19.76
N GLY A 15 9.87 -3.00 -19.34
CA GLY A 15 8.80 -4.02 -19.21
C GLY A 15 8.92 -4.96 -18.01
N LEU A 16 9.93 -4.81 -17.16
CA LEU A 16 10.18 -5.71 -16.02
C LEU A 16 9.00 -5.83 -15.05
N ALA A 17 8.37 -4.70 -14.69
CA ALA A 17 7.18 -4.70 -13.85
C ALA A 17 6.00 -5.42 -14.51
N THR A 18 5.86 -5.32 -15.84
CA THR A 18 4.83 -6.04 -16.59
C THR A 18 5.08 -7.54 -16.55
N GLN A 19 6.30 -7.99 -16.86
CA GLN A 19 6.66 -9.41 -16.84
C GLN A 19 6.46 -10.04 -15.45
N CYS A 20 6.89 -9.34 -14.38
CA CYS A 20 6.69 -9.78 -13.02
C CYS A 20 5.20 -9.92 -12.66
N MET A 21 4.38 -8.93 -13.06
CA MET A 21 2.94 -8.96 -12.82
C MET A 21 2.22 -10.03 -13.65
N GLU A 22 2.64 -10.28 -14.89
CA GLU A 22 2.07 -11.35 -15.74
C GLU A 22 2.29 -12.72 -15.11
N ALA A 23 3.52 -13.02 -14.68
CA ALA A 23 3.83 -14.27 -13.98
C ALA A 23 3.00 -14.41 -12.69
N LEU A 24 2.97 -13.38 -11.84
CA LEU A 24 2.19 -13.39 -10.61
C LEU A 24 0.68 -13.59 -10.88
N CYS A 25 0.12 -12.89 -11.87
CA CYS A 25 -1.29 -13.04 -12.21
C CYS A 25 -1.57 -14.45 -12.72
N HIS A 26 -0.70 -15.01 -13.57
CA HIS A 26 -0.84 -16.37 -14.06
C HIS A 26 -0.90 -17.38 -12.91
N ASP A 27 0.07 -17.33 -12.00
CA ASP A 27 0.16 -18.26 -10.88
C ASP A 27 -1.09 -18.19 -10.00
N VAL A 28 -1.48 -16.99 -9.57
CA VAL A 28 -2.62 -16.81 -8.67
C VAL A 28 -3.96 -17.13 -9.34
N LEU A 29 -4.12 -16.81 -10.64
CA LEU A 29 -5.33 -17.20 -11.38
C LEU A 29 -5.41 -18.71 -11.59
N SER A 30 -4.26 -19.38 -11.78
CA SER A 30 -4.21 -20.85 -11.92
C SER A 30 -4.66 -21.57 -10.63
N GLU A 31 -4.47 -20.93 -9.47
CA GLU A 31 -4.99 -21.39 -8.19
C GLU A 31 -6.51 -21.14 -8.02
N GLY A 32 -7.18 -20.55 -9.01
CA GLY A 32 -8.60 -20.19 -8.94
C GLY A 32 -8.90 -18.99 -8.04
N LYS A 33 -7.88 -18.18 -7.72
CA LYS A 33 -8.02 -16.99 -6.86
C LYS A 33 -8.16 -15.72 -7.69
N ALA A 34 -8.68 -14.67 -7.05
CA ALA A 34 -8.76 -13.34 -7.63
C ALA A 34 -7.64 -12.43 -7.10
N LEU A 35 -7.16 -11.51 -7.94
CA LEU A 35 -6.20 -10.49 -7.56
C LEU A 35 -6.87 -9.13 -7.44
N CYS A 36 -6.43 -8.36 -6.45
CA CYS A 36 -6.76 -6.96 -6.27
C CYS A 36 -5.51 -6.21 -5.84
N LEU A 37 -5.42 -4.91 -6.14
CA LEU A 37 -4.29 -4.07 -5.79
C LEU A 37 -4.74 -2.63 -5.53
N PHE A 38 -3.91 -1.90 -4.80
CA PHE A 38 -4.01 -0.45 -4.66
C PHE A 38 -2.85 0.21 -5.38
N TYR A 39 -3.11 1.36 -5.99
CA TYR A 39 -2.06 2.18 -6.59
C TYR A 39 -2.43 3.67 -6.50
N ASP A 40 -1.43 4.49 -6.25
CA ASP A 40 -1.48 5.95 -6.28
C ASP A 40 -0.68 6.51 -7.48
N ASN A 41 0.33 5.76 -7.94
CA ASN A 41 1.17 6.11 -9.07
C ASN A 41 0.44 5.82 -10.41
N PRO A 42 0.05 6.85 -11.18
CA PRO A 42 -0.67 6.66 -12.44
C PRO A 42 0.16 5.92 -13.50
N LYS A 43 1.50 6.02 -13.45
CA LYS A 43 2.38 5.26 -14.35
C LYS A 43 2.26 3.76 -14.11
N ALA A 44 2.21 3.34 -12.84
CA ALA A 44 1.94 1.95 -12.47
C ALA A 44 0.51 1.54 -12.86
N GLY A 45 -0.46 2.44 -12.64
CA GLY A 45 -1.85 2.30 -13.08
C GLY A 45 -1.98 1.84 -14.54
N SER A 46 -1.22 2.45 -15.45
CA SER A 46 -1.23 2.09 -16.88
C SER A 46 -0.85 0.62 -17.17
N ILE A 47 0.03 0.03 -16.34
CA ILE A 47 0.41 -1.38 -16.44
C ILE A 47 -0.78 -2.24 -16.02
N TYR A 48 -1.38 -1.94 -14.88
CA TYR A 48 -2.49 -2.72 -14.33
C TYR A 48 -3.71 -2.71 -15.26
N LYS A 49 -4.05 -1.56 -15.86
CA LYS A 49 -5.14 -1.48 -16.85
C LYS A 49 -4.88 -2.34 -18.08
N ARG A 50 -3.64 -2.35 -18.57
CA ARG A 50 -3.24 -3.17 -19.73
C ARG A 50 -3.34 -4.67 -19.43
N LEU A 51 -3.05 -5.06 -18.18
CA LEU A 51 -3.19 -6.44 -17.70
C LEU A 51 -4.64 -6.86 -17.41
N GLY A 52 -5.61 -5.96 -17.59
CA GLY A 52 -7.04 -6.26 -17.43
C GLY A 52 -7.62 -5.92 -16.05
N PHE A 53 -6.86 -5.30 -15.15
CA PHE A 53 -7.43 -4.79 -13.89
C PHE A 53 -8.42 -3.66 -14.15
N LYS A 54 -9.50 -3.62 -13.35
CA LYS A 54 -10.57 -2.63 -13.43
C LYS A 54 -10.65 -1.83 -12.13
N ASP A 55 -11.13 -0.59 -12.22
CA ASP A 55 -11.41 0.20 -11.01
C ASP A 55 -12.63 -0.38 -10.31
N ILE A 56 -12.49 -0.62 -9.00
CA ILE A 56 -13.57 -1.18 -8.16
C ILE A 56 -13.96 -0.26 -6.99
N GLY A 57 -13.25 0.87 -6.81
CA GLY A 57 -13.53 1.83 -5.75
C GLY A 57 -12.26 2.53 -5.26
N MET A 58 -12.47 3.51 -4.37
CA MET A 58 -11.39 4.20 -3.65
C MET A 58 -11.20 3.54 -2.29
N TRP A 59 -9.95 3.46 -1.85
CA TRP A 59 -9.57 2.84 -0.59
C TRP A 59 -8.64 3.78 0.18
N SER A 60 -8.72 3.73 1.51
CA SER A 60 -7.84 4.48 2.41
C SER A 60 -7.22 3.55 3.43
N MET A 61 -5.98 3.81 3.82
CA MET A 61 -5.35 3.13 4.96
C MET A 61 -5.62 3.93 6.23
N ASN A 62 -6.29 3.31 7.20
CA ASN A 62 -6.44 3.91 8.52
C ASN A 62 -5.23 3.55 9.37
N PHE A 63 -4.49 4.57 9.81
CA PHE A 63 -3.42 4.41 10.78
C PHE A 63 -3.98 4.68 12.18
N PRO A 64 -3.62 3.87 13.20
CA PRO A 64 -3.96 4.21 14.56
C PRO A 64 -3.33 5.57 14.90
N VAL A 65 -4.16 6.53 15.27
CA VAL A 65 -3.66 7.78 15.84
C VAL A 65 -3.12 7.40 17.22
N HIS A 66 -1.83 7.61 17.47
CA HIS A 66 -1.33 7.56 18.84
C HIS A 66 -2.12 8.61 19.64
N MET A 67 -3.05 8.16 20.47
CA MET A 67 -3.60 8.99 21.52
C MET A 67 -2.45 9.26 22.49
N THR A 68 -1.80 10.40 22.35
CA THR A 68 -0.93 10.91 23.41
C THR A 68 -1.84 11.17 24.61
N VAL A 69 -1.72 10.32 25.63
CA VAL A 69 -2.32 10.59 26.94
C VAL A 69 -1.67 11.89 27.44
N PRO A 70 -2.44 12.93 27.81
CA PRO A 70 -1.86 14.08 28.48
C PRO A 70 -1.25 13.60 29.80
N GLU A 71 0.05 13.80 30.01
CA GLU A 71 0.64 13.64 31.34
C GLU A 71 -0.09 14.58 32.30
N ASN A 72 -0.69 13.98 33.33
CA ASN A 72 -1.58 14.63 34.28
C ASN A 72 -1.02 15.93 34.86
N SER A 73 -1.91 16.92 34.89
CA SER A 73 -1.94 18.01 35.85
C SER A 73 -1.91 17.52 37.30
N SER A 74 -1.15 18.25 38.13
CA SER A 74 -1.26 18.47 39.59
C SER A 74 -0.96 17.34 40.57
N THR A 75 0.15 17.51 41.31
CA THR A 75 0.13 17.55 42.79
C THR A 75 1.10 18.64 43.26
N GLU A 76 0.56 19.80 43.64
CA GLU A 76 1.20 20.71 44.59
C GLU A 76 1.31 19.96 45.94
N GLU A 77 2.49 19.42 46.24
CA GLU A 77 2.83 19.07 47.62
C GLU A 77 3.36 20.32 48.33
N THR A 78 2.59 20.75 49.32
CA THR A 78 2.94 21.74 50.32
C THR A 78 4.25 21.32 51.01
N LEU A 79 5.33 22.06 50.77
CA LEU A 79 6.57 21.94 51.53
C LEU A 79 6.78 23.18 52.40
N ILE A 80 6.59 22.94 53.70
CA ILE A 80 6.97 23.78 54.83
C ILE A 80 8.46 24.16 54.70
N LYS A 81 8.74 25.45 54.51
CA LYS A 81 9.67 26.28 55.31
C LYS A 81 9.67 27.72 54.82
#